data_AF-A0A2M7G7Z0-F1
#
_entry.id   AF-A0A2M7G7Z0-F1
#
_cell.length_a   1.000
_cell.length_b   1.000
_cell.length_c   1.000
_cell.angle_alpha   90.00
_cell.angle_beta   90.00
_cell.angle_gamma   90.00
#
_symmetry.space_group_name_H-M   'P 1'
#
loop_
_entity.id
_entity.type
_entity.pdbx_description
1 polymer ?
#
loop_
_entity_poly.entity_id
_entity_poly.type
_entity_poly.pdbx_seq_one_letter_code
_entity_poly.pdbx_strand_id
1 'polypeptide(L)' 'MSHTCPTCTTAFVREEKVRGAQIEHCEACGMMWLDFSIYRPRIYEQLEAQSQRWQARYQQEQFKKKHCG' A
#
# COMPACT_ATOMS: atom_id res chain seq x y z
N MET A 1 -12.57 2.27 12.34
CA MET A 1 -13.22 1.82 11.09
C MET A 1 -13.21 0.30 11.12
N SER A 2 -14.33 -0.37 10.87
CA SER A 2 -14.35 -1.84 10.80
C SER A 2 -13.95 -2.28 9.39
N HIS A 3 -12.80 -2.94 9.25
CA HIS A 3 -12.40 -3.55 7.98
C HIS A 3 -13.22 -4.83 7.76
N THR A 4 -13.86 -4.95 6.60
CA THR A 4 -14.55 -6.16 6.18
C THR A 4 -13.59 -7.05 5.40
N CYS A 5 -13.69 -8.36 5.61
CA CYS A 5 -12.92 -9.35 4.88
C CYS A 5 -13.31 -9.31 3.39
N PRO A 6 -12.37 -9.09 2.46
CA PRO A 6 -12.69 -9.03 1.03
C PRO A 6 -13.13 -10.40 0.47
N THR A 7 -12.85 -11.49 1.18
CA THR A 7 -13.18 -12.86 0.74
C THR A 7 -14.58 -13.29 1.15
N CYS A 8 -14.98 -13.04 2.40
CA CYS A 8 -16.23 -13.55 2.96
C CYS A 8 -17.15 -12.44 3.50
N THR A 9 -16.78 -11.17 3.35
CA THR A 9 -17.51 -9.97 3.81
C THR A 9 -17.77 -9.88 5.33
N THR A 10 -17.30 -10.85 6.10
CA THR A 10 -17.33 -10.83 7.58
C THR A 10 -16.32 -9.80 8.12
N ALA A 11 -16.60 -9.18 9.27
CA ALA A 11 -15.66 -8.26 9.91
C ALA A 11 -14.35 -8.97 10.28
N PHE A 12 -13.21 -8.27 10.16
CA PHE A 12 -11.96 -8.69 10.79
C PHE A 12 -12.10 -8.54 12.31
N VAL A 13 -11.63 -9.53 13.08
CA VAL A 13 -11.98 -9.65 14.50
C VAL A 13 -10.77 -9.43 15.41
N ARG A 14 -9.53 -9.57 14.90
CA ARG A 14 -8.37 -9.65 15.78
C ARG A 14 -7.10 -9.07 15.17
N GLU A 15 -6.51 -8.17 15.95
CA GLU A 15 -5.26 -7.47 15.69
C GLU A 15 -4.13 -8.11 16.51
N GLU A 16 -3.04 -8.51 15.88
CA GLU A 16 -1.79 -8.90 16.55
C GLU A 16 -0.64 -8.02 16.08
N LYS A 17 0.16 -7.51 17.03
CA LYS A 17 1.35 -6.72 16.72
C LYS A 17 2.58 -7.61 16.73
N VAL A 18 3.16 -7.83 15.56
CA VAL A 18 4.39 -8.63 15.38
C VAL A 18 5.48 -7.76 14.80
N ARG A 19 6.52 -7.47 15.59
CA ARG A 19 7.72 -6.73 15.14
C ARG A 19 7.41 -5.41 14.40
N GLY A 20 6.38 -4.68 14.82
CA GLY A 20 5.96 -3.40 14.23
C GLY A 20 4.98 -3.51 13.06
N ALA A 21 4.67 -4.72 12.58
CA ALA A 21 3.56 -4.97 11.69
C ALA A 21 2.28 -5.25 12.50
N GLN A 22 1.16 -4.74 12.01
CA GLN A 22 -0.16 -5.06 12.50
C GLN A 22 -0.76 -6.16 11.63
N ILE A 23 -1.19 -7.26 12.23
CA ILE A 23 -1.79 -8.39 11.53
C ILE A 23 -3.27 -8.45 11.90
N GLU A 24 -4.14 -8.33 10.92
CA GLU A 24 -5.58 -8.57 11.08
C GLU A 24 -5.92 -9.94 10.49
N HIS A 25 -6.83 -10.69 11.10
CA HIS A 25 -7.31 -11.95 10.51
C HIS A 25 -8.82 -12.14 10.63
N CYS A 26 -9.36 -12.84 9.64
CA CYS A 26 -10.78 -13.18 9.58
C CYS A 26 -10.98 -14.58 10.18
N GLU A 27 -11.74 -14.67 11.27
CA GLU A 27 -12.04 -15.96 11.91
C GLU A 27 -12.93 -16.87 11.05
N ALA A 28 -13.68 -16.31 10.10
CA ALA A 28 -14.60 -17.07 9.27
C ALA A 28 -13.91 -17.83 8.12
N CYS A 29 -12.94 -17.20 7.45
CA CYS A 29 -12.26 -17.80 6.30
C CYS A 29 -10.75 -18.00 6.48
N GLY A 30 -10.17 -17.52 7.59
CA GLY A 30 -8.74 -17.62 7.87
C GLY A 30 -7.85 -16.66 7.07
N MET A 31 -8.42 -15.76 6.27
CA MET A 31 -7.65 -14.74 5.54
C MET A 31 -6.92 -13.82 6.52
N MET A 32 -5.65 -13.55 6.24
CA MET A 32 -4.82 -12.64 7.03
C MET A 32 -4.48 -11.39 6.21
N TRP A 33 -4.46 -10.24 6.87
CA TRP A 33 -4.09 -8.96 6.32
C TRP A 33 -2.92 -8.37 7.10
N LEU A 34 -1.88 -7.96 6.39
CA LEU A 34 -0.71 -7.33 6.98
C LEU A 34 -0.81 -5.84 6.73
N ASP A 35 -0.95 -5.07 7.81
CA ASP A 35 -0.83 -3.63 7.78
C ASP A 35 0.57 -3.20 8.25
N PHE A 36 1.28 -2.55 7.33
CA PHE A 36 2.58 -1.94 7.56
C PHE A 36 2.47 -0.42 7.75
N SER A 37 1.27 0.14 7.94
CA SER A 37 1.08 1.58 8.14
C SER A 37 1.90 2.14 9.32
N ILE A 38 2.12 1.32 10.36
CA ILE A 38 2.91 1.66 11.55
C ILE A 38 4.42 1.49 11.31
N TYR A 39 4.81 0.62 10.37
CA TYR A 39 6.21 0.37 10.03
C TYR A 39 6.44 0.75 8.57
N ARG A 40 7.04 1.93 8.32
CA ARG A 40 7.57 2.27 7.00
C ARG A 40 8.99 1.73 6.86
N PRO A 41 9.21 0.50 6.32
CA PRO A 41 10.55 0.08 5.99
C PRO A 41 11.15 1.02 4.94
N ARG A 42 12.46 1.26 5.05
CA ARG A 42 13.28 2.08 4.14
C ARG A 42 13.04 1.78 2.65
N ILE A 43 12.62 0.56 2.33
CA ILE A 43 12.27 0.16 0.97
C ILE A 43 11.12 0.99 0.38
N TYR A 44 10.10 1.37 1.17
CA TYR A 44 9.00 2.18 0.65
C TYR A 44 9.47 3.61 0.33
N GLU A 45 10.35 4.20 1.12
CA GLU A 45 10.93 5.52 0.82
C GLU A 45 11.71 5.50 -0.50
N GLN A 46 12.48 4.44 -0.73
CA GLN A 46 13.24 4.27 -1.98
C GLN A 46 12.31 4.10 -3.19
N LEU A 47 11.24 3.31 -3.05
CA LEU A 47 10.24 3.10 -4.08
C LEU A 47 9.45 4.38 -4.38
N GLU A 48 9.03 5.13 -3.35
CA GLU A 48 8.36 6.43 -3.50
C GLU A 48 9.25 7.40 -4.27
N ALA A 49 10.52 7.53 -3.87
CA ALA A 49 11.48 8.39 -4.57
C ALA A 49 11.71 7.96 -6.03
N GLN A 50 11.75 6.65 -6.30
CA GLN A 50 11.86 6.14 -7.66
C GLN A 50 10.62 6.45 -8.50
N SER A 51 9.42 6.25 -7.94
CA SER A 51 8.15 6.56 -8.59
C SER A 51 8.03 8.05 -8.96
N GLN A 52 8.40 8.93 -8.03
CA GLN A 52 8.41 10.38 -8.27
C GLN A 52 9.35 10.77 -9.42
N ARG A 53 10.57 10.20 -9.45
CA ARG A 53 11.51 10.41 -10.56
C ARG A 53 10.93 9.99 -11.91
N TRP A 54 10.24 8.86 -11.94
CA TRP A 54 9.61 8.35 -13.15
C TRP A 54 8.47 9.25 -13.61
N GLN A 55 7.61 9.69 -12.69
CA GLN A 55 6.51 10.60 -13.00
C GLN A 55 7.02 11.95 -13.52
N ALA A 56 8.06 12.51 -12.90
CA ALA A 56 8.67 13.75 -13.37
C ALA A 56 9.21 13.62 -14.80
N ARG A 57 9.92 12.53 -15.11
CA ARG A 57 10.41 12.25 -16.46
C ARG A 57 9.25 12.12 -17.46
N TYR A 58 8.23 11.34 -17.11
CA TYR A 58 7.05 11.16 -17.96
C TYR A 58 6.36 12.49 -18.26
N GLN A 59 6.15 13.34 -17.25
CA GLN A 59 5.53 14.65 -17.44
C GLN A 59 6.37 15.56 -18.33
N GLN A 60 7.70 15.56 -18.19
CA GLN A 60 8.59 16.32 -19.06
C GLN A 60 8.51 15.87 -20.53
N GLU A 61 8.50 14.55 -20.77
CA GLU A 61 8.36 14.00 -22.12
C GLU A 61 6.99 14.37 -22.73
N GLN A 62 5.92 14.31 -21.94
CA GLN A 62 4.58 14.71 -22.37
C GLN A 62 4.50 16.22 -22.64
N PHE A 63 5.14 17.05 -21.81
CA PHE A 63 5.21 18.50 -22.03
C PHE A 63 5.94 18.83 -23.33
N LYS A 64 7.12 18.23 -23.57
CA LYS A 64 7.90 18.40 -24.80
C LYS A 64 7.10 18.01 -26.04
N LYS A 65 6.41 16.86 -26.02
CA LYS A 65 5.54 16.42 -27.12
C LYS A 65 4.43 17.41 -27.45
N LYS A 66 3.88 18.10 -26.44
CA LYS A 66 2.80 19.09 -26.62
C LYS A 66 3.26 20.46 -27.13
N HIS A 67 4.53 20.83 -26.94
CA HIS A 67 5.01 22.20 -27.21
C HIS A 67 6.11 22.29 -28.27
N CYS A 68 6.57 21.16 -28.83
CA CYS A 68 7.51 21.12 -29.95
C CYS A 68 6.90 20.48 -31.22
N GLY A 69 5.59 20.58 -31.40
CA GLY A 69 4.87 20.15 -32.61
C GLY A 69 4.45 21.33 -33.46
#